data_AF-A0A854E415-F1
#
_entry.id   AF-A0A854E415-F1
#
_cell.length_a   1.000
_cell.length_b   1.000
_cell.length_c   1.000
_cell.angle_alpha   90.00
_cell.angle_beta   90.00
_cell.angle_gamma   90.00
#
_symmetry.space_group_name_H-M   'P 1'
#
loop_
_entity.id
_entity.type
_entity.pdbx_description
1 polymer ?
#
loop_
_entity_poly.entity_id
_entity_poly.type
_entity_poly.pdbx_seq_one_letter_code
_entity_poly.pdbx_strand_id
1 'polypeptide(L)'
;MAWLSLLLFLPWFLLLGSLYWLFPRQPRTPRRRLFDGSTLLLAFALSIASMLWGYRLGMAQPGAGPIWPQVLAVLYAYGAFLAVLVLALLLRPRFALR
;
A
#
# COMPACT_ATOMS: atom_id res chain seq x y z
N MET A 1 -14.06 -12.59 7.85
CA MET A 1 -13.76 -11.18 8.21
C MET A 1 -12.53 -10.72 7.45
N ALA A 2 -12.69 -9.93 6.37
CA ALA A 2 -11.57 -9.48 5.54
C ALA A 2 -10.59 -8.53 6.28
N TRP A 3 -11.09 -7.81 7.28
CA TRP A 3 -10.34 -6.78 8.01
C TRP A 3 -9.18 -7.31 8.85
N LEU A 4 -9.14 -8.60 9.15
CA LEU A 4 -8.03 -9.22 9.87
C LEU A 4 -6.70 -9.01 9.11
N SER A 5 -6.72 -9.14 7.78
CA SER A 5 -5.56 -8.91 6.92
C SER A 5 -5.03 -7.47 7.06
N LEU A 6 -5.93 -6.48 7.07
CA LEU A 6 -5.56 -5.08 7.26
C LEU A 6 -4.95 -4.85 8.65
N LEU A 7 -5.59 -5.35 9.71
CA LEU A 7 -5.12 -5.17 11.09
C LEU A 7 -3.72 -5.75 11.28
N LEU A 8 -3.47 -6.95 10.74
CA LEU A 8 -2.18 -7.63 10.87
C LEU A 8 -1.07 -6.95 10.06
N PHE A 9 -1.39 -6.37 8.90
CA PHE A 9 -0.39 -5.71 8.04
C PHE A 9 -0.25 -4.20 8.28
N LEU A 10 -1.16 -3.59 9.03
CA LEU A 10 -1.11 -2.15 9.32
C LEU A 10 0.24 -1.70 9.92
N PRO A 11 0.84 -2.40 10.90
CA PRO A 11 2.16 -2.02 11.43
C PRO A 11 3.24 -1.98 10.34
N TRP A 12 3.20 -2.92 9.40
CA TRP A 12 4.15 -2.99 8.29
C TRP A 12 3.95 -1.87 7.27
N PHE A 13 2.70 -1.55 6.92
CA PHE A 13 2.40 -0.40 6.06
C PHE A 13 2.80 0.92 6.70
N LEU A 14 2.57 1.08 8.01
CA LEU A 14 3.02 2.25 8.76
C LEU A 14 4.54 2.38 8.74
N LEU A 15 5.28 1.27 8.92
CA LEU A 15 6.73 1.28 8.84
C LEU A 15 7.21 1.72 7.46
N LEU A 16 6.75 1.06 6.39
CA LEU A 16 7.17 1.38 5.02
C LEU A 16 6.74 2.79 4.60
N GLY A 17 5.51 3.19 4.92
CA GLY A 17 5.01 4.53 4.65
C GLY A 17 5.79 5.61 5.40
N SER A 18 6.17 5.34 6.65
CA SER A 18 7.02 6.23 7.44
C SER A 18 8.42 6.34 6.84
N LEU A 19 9.03 5.24 6.42
CA LEU A 19 10.33 5.25 5.74
C LEU A 19 10.27 6.06 4.44
N TYR A 20 9.25 5.83 3.62
CA TYR A 20 9.00 6.60 2.40
C TYR A 20 8.85 8.10 2.69
N TRP A 21 8.13 8.47 3.75
CA TRP A 21 7.92 9.87 4.14
C TRP A 21 9.16 10.55 4.74
N LEU A 22 9.92 9.81 5.55
CA LEU A 22 11.08 10.31 6.27
C LEU A 22 12.29 10.50 5.34
N PHE A 23 12.43 9.66 4.31
CA PHE A 23 13.61 9.69 3.44
C PHE A 23 13.28 10.15 2.02
N PRO A 24 14.15 10.97 1.39
CA PRO A 24 15.31 11.64 1.99
C PRO A 24 14.87 12.79 2.93
N ARG A 25 15.59 13.03 4.04
CA ARG A 25 15.17 13.99 5.08
C ARG A 25 15.07 15.44 4.60
N GLN A 26 15.83 15.81 3.57
CA GLN A 26 15.85 17.15 2.95
C GLN A 26 16.09 17.03 1.44
N PRO A 27 15.65 18.00 0.62
CA PRO A 27 14.77 19.13 0.96
C PRO A 27 13.28 18.72 1.01
N ARG A 28 12.50 19.31 1.94
CA ARG A 28 11.06 19.05 2.11
C ARG A 28 10.20 20.22 1.62
N THR A 29 10.21 20.44 0.30
CA THR A 29 9.40 21.47 -0.36
C THR A 29 7.89 21.20 -0.18
N PRO A 30 7.01 22.23 -0.21
CA PRO A 30 5.56 22.04 -0.11
C PRO A 30 5.00 21.12 -1.20
N ARG A 31 5.49 21.26 -2.45
CA ARG A 31 5.12 20.37 -3.57
C ARG A 31 5.45 18.91 -3.28
N ARG A 32 6.64 18.64 -2.74
CA ARG A 32 7.02 17.29 -2.33
C ARG A 32 6.11 16.76 -1.23
N ARG A 33 5.76 17.55 -0.20
CA ARG A 33 4.86 17.11 0.88
C ARG A 33 3.48 16.74 0.37
N LEU A 34 2.92 17.52 -0.56
CA LEU A 34 1.64 17.22 -1.20
C LEU A 34 1.70 15.94 -2.04
N PHE A 35 2.77 15.77 -2.83
CA PHE A 35 3.00 14.55 -3.60
C PHE A 35 3.15 13.32 -2.71
N ASP A 36 3.99 13.39 -1.69
CA ASP A 36 4.22 12.30 -0.75
C ASP A 36 2.93 11.96 0.01
N GLY A 37 2.11 12.97 0.35
CA GLY A 37 0.87 12.81 1.12
C GLY A 37 -0.22 12.14 0.31
N SER A 38 -0.43 12.64 -0.91
CA SER A 38 -1.35 12.03 -1.87
C SER A 38 -0.91 10.61 -2.24
N THR A 39 0.39 10.35 -2.36
CA THR A 39 0.93 9.00 -2.60
C THR A 39 0.57 8.04 -1.48
N LEU A 40 0.83 8.41 -0.21
CA LEU A 40 0.54 7.52 0.91
C LEU A 40 -0.96 7.26 1.06
N LEU A 41 -1.79 8.27 0.85
CA LEU A 41 -3.24 8.12 0.86
C LEU A 41 -3.72 7.21 -0.27
N LEU A 42 -3.19 7.39 -1.48
CA LEU A 42 -3.50 6.56 -2.63
C LEU A 42 -3.04 5.10 -2.42
N ALA A 43 -1.83 4.90 -1.90
CA ALA A 43 -1.29 3.58 -1.60
C ALA A 43 -2.16 2.83 -0.59
N PHE A 44 -2.62 3.51 0.46
CA PHE A 44 -3.50 2.93 1.47
C PHE A 44 -4.91 2.64 0.92
N ALA A 45 -5.48 3.55 0.13
CA ALA A 45 -6.79 3.33 -0.47
C ALA A 45 -6.78 2.15 -1.46
N LEU A 46 -5.76 2.09 -2.34
CA LEU A 46 -5.61 1.00 -3.30
C LEU A 46 -5.27 -0.33 -2.63
N SER A 47 -4.52 -0.34 -1.53
CA SER A 47 -4.27 -1.57 -0.77
C SER A 47 -5.55 -2.13 -0.16
N ILE A 48 -6.42 -1.28 0.41
CA ILE A 48 -7.73 -1.70 0.91
C ILE A 48 -8.61 -2.22 -0.23
N ALA A 49 -8.71 -1.50 -1.35
CA ALA A 49 -9.51 -1.94 -2.49
C ALA A 49 -9.04 -3.30 -3.03
N SER A 50 -7.72 -3.48 -3.16
CA SER A 50 -7.11 -4.72 -3.62
C SER A 50 -7.25 -5.85 -2.60
N MET A 51 -7.17 -5.56 -1.30
CA MET A 51 -7.45 -6.51 -0.22
C MET A 51 -8.87 -7.08 -0.34
N LEU A 52 -9.86 -6.21 -0.48
CA LEU A 52 -11.27 -6.60 -0.60
C LEU A 52 -11.51 -7.40 -1.87
N TRP A 53 -10.83 -7.06 -2.96
CA TRP A 53 -10.87 -7.84 -4.20
C TRP A 53 -10.22 -9.22 -4.00
N GLY A 54 -8.98 -9.30 -3.51
CA GLY A 54 -8.26 -10.55 -3.26
C GLY A 54 -9.04 -11.49 -2.34
N TYR A 55 -9.69 -10.94 -1.31
CA TYR A 55 -10.58 -11.70 -0.43
C TYR A 55 -11.75 -12.34 -1.20
N ARG A 56 -12.44 -11.57 -2.05
CA ARG A 56 -13.55 -12.07 -2.86
C ARG A 56 -13.09 -13.15 -3.84
N LEU A 57 -11.93 -12.99 -4.45
CA LEU A 57 -11.34 -14.01 -5.33
C LEU A 57 -11.07 -15.32 -4.58
N GLY A 58 -10.48 -15.24 -3.38
CA GLY A 58 -10.20 -16.44 -2.59
C GLY A 58 -11.44 -17.16 -2.10
N MET A 59 -12.52 -16.43 -1.80
CA MET A 59 -13.82 -17.04 -1.46
C MET A 59 -14.46 -17.77 -2.63
N ALA A 60 -14.20 -17.32 -3.86
CA ALA A 60 -14.74 -17.92 -5.08
C ALA A 60 -13.91 -19.11 -5.58
N GLN A 61 -12.74 -19.39 -4.99
CA GLN A 61 -11.83 -20.43 -5.45
C GLN A 61 -12.23 -21.82 -4.92
N PRO A 62 -12.64 -22.77 -5.79
CA PRO A 62 -13.04 -24.10 -5.36
C PRO A 62 -11.86 -24.89 -4.78
N GLY A 63 -12.12 -25.68 -3.74
CA GLY A 63 -11.13 -26.59 -3.15
C GLY A 63 -10.02 -25.91 -2.34
N ALA A 64 -10.07 -24.58 -2.16
CA ALA A 64 -9.12 -23.87 -1.31
C ALA A 64 -9.50 -23.96 0.18
N GLY A 65 -8.49 -24.04 1.05
CA GLY A 65 -8.71 -24.09 2.50
C GLY A 65 -9.29 -22.78 3.07
N PRO A 66 -9.85 -22.82 4.30
CA PRO A 66 -10.58 -21.69 4.89
C PRO A 66 -9.73 -20.43 5.13
N ILE A 67 -8.41 -20.56 5.18
CA ILE A 67 -7.47 -19.43 5.35
C ILE A 67 -7.13 -18.74 4.02
N TRP A 68 -7.41 -19.37 2.88
CA TRP A 68 -6.98 -18.90 1.57
C TRP A 68 -7.45 -17.49 1.18
N PRO A 69 -8.71 -17.07 1.44
CA PRO A 69 -9.15 -15.71 1.14
C PRO A 69 -8.33 -14.63 1.87
N GLN A 70 -7.81 -14.94 3.05
CA GLN A 70 -7.03 -14.03 3.88
C GLN A 70 -5.61 -13.91 3.34
N VAL A 71 -5.04 -15.02 2.85
CA VAL A 71 -3.76 -15.03 2.15
C VAL A 71 -3.83 -14.13 0.91
N LEU A 72 -4.84 -14.32 0.06
CA LEU A 72 -5.02 -13.48 -1.13
C LEU A 72 -5.29 -12.02 -0.78
N ALA A 73 -6.11 -11.75 0.24
CA ALA A 73 -6.35 -10.40 0.73
C ALA A 73 -5.04 -9.69 1.11
N VAL A 74 -4.14 -10.35 1.85
CA VAL A 74 -2.83 -9.79 2.22
C VAL A 74 -1.94 -9.59 1.00
N LEU A 75 -1.83 -10.58 0.11
CA LEU A 75 -0.97 -10.51 -1.07
C LEU A 75 -1.37 -9.35 -2.00
N TYR A 76 -2.67 -9.18 -2.25
CA TYR A 76 -3.18 -8.09 -3.08
C TYR A 76 -3.01 -6.73 -2.42
N ALA A 77 -3.29 -6.62 -1.10
CA ALA A 77 -3.07 -5.39 -0.36
C ALA A 77 -1.60 -4.96 -0.42
N TYR A 78 -0.70 -5.91 -0.15
CA TYR A 78 0.73 -5.67 -0.11
C TYR A 78 1.29 -5.31 -1.48
N GLY A 79 0.93 -6.08 -2.51
CA GLY A 79 1.34 -5.81 -3.89
C GLY A 79 0.91 -4.43 -4.37
N ALA A 80 -0.35 -4.04 -4.11
CA ALA A 80 -0.86 -2.72 -4.50
C ALA A 80 -0.15 -1.59 -3.76
N PHE A 81 0.05 -1.73 -2.44
CA PHE A 81 0.77 -0.72 -1.64
C PHE A 81 2.20 -0.52 -2.15
N LEU A 82 2.95 -1.61 -2.37
CA LEU A 82 4.31 -1.55 -2.87
C LEU A 82 4.39 -1.01 -4.30
N ALA A 83 3.47 -1.40 -5.17
CA ALA A 83 3.43 -0.90 -6.55
C ALA A 83 3.31 0.63 -6.57
N VAL A 84 2.40 1.19 -5.75
CA VAL A 84 2.25 2.65 -5.63
C VAL A 84 3.52 3.29 -5.07
N LEU A 85 4.11 2.74 -4.00
CA LEU A 85 5.35 3.29 -3.44
C LEU A 85 6.52 3.26 -4.42
N VAL A 86 6.71 2.17 -5.16
CA VAL A 86 7.78 2.04 -6.17
C VAL A 86 7.56 3.05 -7.28
N LEU A 87 6.35 3.14 -7.84
CA LEU A 87 6.02 4.14 -8.86
C LEU A 87 6.26 5.56 -8.34
N ALA A 88 5.86 5.84 -7.11
CA ALA A 88 6.07 7.15 -6.51
C ALA A 88 7.55 7.45 -6.29
N LEU A 89 8.38 6.49 -5.88
CA LEU A 89 9.83 6.65 -5.78
C LEU A 89 10.46 7.01 -7.14
N LEU A 90 10.01 6.38 -8.22
CA LEU A 90 10.48 6.68 -9.58
C LEU A 90 10.03 8.07 -10.06
N LEU A 91 8.83 8.52 -9.67
CA LEU A 91 8.27 9.81 -10.07
C LEU A 91 8.73 10.99 -9.19
N ARG A 92 9.10 10.72 -7.93
CA ARG A 92 9.45 11.73 -6.92
C ARG A 92 10.53 12.73 -7.36
N PRO A 93 11.60 12.36 -8.11
CA PRO A 93 12.61 13.33 -8.56
C PRO A 93 12.02 14.50 -9.35
N ARG A 94 10.92 14.28 -10.09
CA ARG A 94 10.23 15.34 -10.87
C ARG A 94 9.61 16.43 -9.99
N PHE A 95 9.31 16.11 -8.74
CA PHE A 95 8.71 17.02 -7.75
C PHE A 95 9.72 17.56 -6.74
N ALA A 96 10.93 17.00 -6.70
CA ALA A 96 12.01 17.39 -5.79
C ALA A 96 13.03 18.36 -6.41
N LEU A 97 13.18 18.36 -7.75
CA LEU A 97 14.19 19.14 -8.50
C LEU A 97 13.67 20.46 -9.11
N ARG A 98 12.53 20.97 -8.67
CA ARG A 98 11.95 22.26 -9.10
C ARG A 98 11.37 23.02 -7.92
#